data_AF-A0A1S6J0M1-F1
#
_entry.id   AF-A0A1S6J0M1-F1
#
_cell.length_a   1.000
_cell.length_b   1.000
_cell.length_c   1.000
_cell.angle_alpha   90.00
_cell.angle_beta   90.00
_cell.angle_gamma   90.00
#
_symmetry.space_group_name_H-M   'P 1'
#
loop_
_entity.id
_entity.type
_entity.pdbx_description
1 polymer ?
#
loop_
_entity_poly.entity_id
_entity_poly.type
_entity_poly.pdbx_seq_one_letter_code
_entity_poly.pdbx_strand_id
1 'polypeptide(L)'
;MDTREQLYVDLMMDQMPGDCNANVLISNGYLTENLQHTPKALDFMREFLDSKKDVVLQSIRELGPDTRKSVIMQRAGIKQMGVLADVVNILIKEGKVKKDNGKFYIVD
;
A
#
# COMPACT_ATOMS: atom_id res chain seq x y z
N MET A 1 3.20 -7.42 -14.90
CA MET A 1 3.19 -6.58 -13.68
C MET A 1 1.89 -6.85 -12.94
N ASP A 2 1.86 -6.79 -11.60
CA ASP A 2 0.55 -6.79 -10.91
C ASP A 2 -0.06 -5.42 -11.19
N THR A 3 -1.11 -5.39 -12.02
CA THR A 3 -1.72 -4.15 -12.53
C THR A 3 -2.41 -3.37 -11.41
N ARG A 4 -2.80 -4.04 -10.32
CA ARG A 4 -3.43 -3.38 -9.17
C ARG A 4 -2.41 -2.64 -8.31
N GLU A 5 -1.26 -3.26 -8.06
CA GLU A 5 -0.20 -2.59 -7.30
C GLU A 5 0.32 -1.36 -8.03
N GLN A 6 0.49 -1.44 -9.36
CA GLN A 6 0.91 -0.29 -10.15
C GLN A 6 -0.12 0.84 -10.07
N LEU A 7 -1.41 0.53 -10.25
CA LEU A 7 -2.47 1.53 -10.11
C LEU A 7 -2.49 2.19 -8.72
N TYR A 8 -2.28 1.42 -7.64
CA TYR A 8 -2.15 2.00 -6.30
C TYR A 8 -0.99 2.99 -6.23
N VAL A 9 0.17 2.59 -6.74
CA VAL A 9 1.36 3.45 -6.78
C VAL A 9 1.07 4.71 -7.58
N ASP A 10 0.49 4.59 -8.76
CA ASP A 10 0.15 5.71 -9.63
C ASP A 10 -0.80 6.70 -8.93
N LEU A 11 -1.74 6.22 -8.12
CA LEU A 11 -2.65 7.06 -7.33
C LEU A 11 -1.97 7.77 -6.15
N MET A 12 -0.84 7.25 -5.67
CA MET A 12 -0.06 7.82 -4.56
C MET A 12 1.03 8.78 -5.02
N MET A 13 1.27 8.90 -6.33
CA MET A 13 2.24 9.83 -6.91
C MET A 13 1.65 11.23 -7.04
N ASP A 14 2.51 12.25 -6.89
CA ASP A 14 2.15 13.63 -7.23
C ASP A 14 1.85 13.74 -8.72
N GLN A 15 0.60 14.07 -9.05
CA GLN A 15 0.16 14.23 -10.43
C GLN A 15 0.40 15.67 -10.90
N MET A 16 0.86 15.82 -12.14
CA MET A 16 0.96 17.13 -12.79
C MET A 16 -0.16 17.31 -13.81
N PRO A 17 -0.82 18.48 -13.88
CA PRO A 17 -1.82 18.74 -14.91
C PRO A 17 -1.24 18.52 -16.32
N GLY A 18 -1.94 17.73 -17.14
CA GLY A 18 -1.54 17.43 -18.51
C GLY A 18 -0.56 16.26 -18.68
N ASP A 19 -0.10 15.63 -17.60
CA ASP A 19 0.64 14.36 -17.67
C ASP A 19 -0.24 13.24 -18.29
N CYS A 20 0.38 12.41 -19.13
CA CYS A 20 -0.20 11.19 -19.66
C CYS A 20 -0.81 10.30 -18.56
N ASN A 21 -0.10 10.09 -17.44
CA ASN A 21 -0.60 9.26 -16.34
C ASN A 21 -1.82 9.90 -15.67
N ALA A 22 -1.76 11.19 -15.36
CA ALA A 22 -2.89 11.94 -14.80
C ALA A 22 -4.13 11.86 -15.71
N ASN A 23 -3.95 12.04 -17.02
CA ASN A 23 -5.04 11.94 -18.00
C ASN A 23 -5.64 10.51 -18.05
N VAL A 24 -4.82 9.48 -17.94
CA VAL A 24 -5.28 8.09 -17.84
C VAL A 24 -6.09 7.89 -16.56
N LEU A 25 -5.63 8.39 -15.41
CA LEU A 25 -6.37 8.26 -14.15
C LEU A 25 -7.69 9.04 -14.15
N ILE A 26 -7.74 10.23 -14.78
CA ILE A 26 -8.97 11.02 -14.97
C ILE A 26 -9.95 10.26 -15.88
N SER A 27 -9.50 9.81 -17.05
CA SER A 27 -10.37 9.10 -18.00
C SER A 27 -10.93 7.79 -17.46
N ASN A 28 -10.19 7.12 -16.56
CA ASN A 28 -10.65 5.94 -15.85
C ASN A 28 -11.50 6.26 -14.61
N GLY A 29 -11.74 7.54 -14.30
CA GLY A 29 -12.59 8.00 -13.20
C GLY A 29 -11.98 7.87 -11.81
N TYR A 30 -10.66 7.74 -11.71
CA TYR A 30 -9.96 7.71 -10.42
C TYR A 30 -9.58 9.10 -9.91
N LEU A 31 -9.39 10.06 -10.83
CA LEU A 31 -9.15 11.46 -10.50
C LEU A 31 -10.22 12.37 -11.10
N THR A 32 -10.47 13.50 -10.46
CA THR A 32 -11.19 14.64 -11.06
C THR A 32 -10.24 15.44 -11.97
N GLU A 33 -10.79 16.32 -12.81
CA GLU A 33 -9.98 17.24 -13.63
C GLU A 33 -9.05 18.13 -12.79
N ASN A 34 -9.40 18.38 -11.53
CA ASN A 34 -8.59 19.10 -10.55
C ASN A 34 -7.61 18.19 -9.79
N LEU A 35 -7.37 16.96 -10.28
CA LEU A 35 -6.44 15.97 -9.71
C LEU A 35 -6.80 15.51 -8.29
N GLN A 36 -8.07 15.59 -7.91
CA GLN A 36 -8.54 15.06 -6.62
C GLN A 36 -8.96 13.61 -6.77
N HIS A 37 -8.67 12.77 -5.77
CA HIS A 37 -9.17 11.39 -5.75
C HIS A 37 -10.70 11.35 -5.72
N THR A 38 -11.28 10.53 -6.59
CA THR A 38 -12.72 10.24 -6.57
C THR A 38 -13.04 9.18 -5.50
N PRO A 39 -14.32 8.99 -5.12
CA PRO A 39 -14.72 7.88 -4.25
C PRO A 39 -14.25 6.52 -4.77
N LYS A 40 -14.27 6.31 -6.09
CA LYS A 40 -13.75 5.10 -6.74
C LYS A 40 -12.27 4.86 -6.43
N ALA A 41 -11.44 5.91 -6.46
CA ALA A 41 -10.03 5.79 -6.10
C ALA A 41 -9.83 5.50 -4.62
N LEU A 42 -10.57 6.19 -3.75
CA LEU A 42 -10.49 5.97 -2.30
C LEU A 42 -10.89 4.54 -1.93
N ASP A 43 -11.98 4.02 -2.51
CA ASP A 43 -12.42 2.65 -2.31
C ASP A 43 -11.39 1.64 -2.83
N PHE A 44 -10.86 1.85 -4.05
CA PHE A 44 -9.80 1.01 -4.59
C PHE A 44 -8.56 0.96 -3.71
N MET A 45 -8.07 2.13 -3.26
CA MET A 45 -6.88 2.22 -2.41
C MET A 45 -7.10 1.50 -1.07
N ARG A 46 -8.28 1.70 -0.46
CA ARG A 46 -8.67 1.01 0.78
C ARG A 46 -8.67 -0.50 0.58
N GLU A 47 -9.40 -0.99 -0.42
CA GLU A 47 -9.53 -2.42 -0.70
C GLU A 47 -8.19 -3.08 -1.06
N PHE A 48 -7.35 -2.38 -1.83
CA PHE A 48 -6.04 -2.88 -2.19
C PHE A 48 -5.16 -3.06 -0.95
N LEU A 49 -5.04 -2.05 -0.09
CA LEU A 49 -4.26 -2.16 1.14
C LEU A 49 -4.83 -3.21 2.09
N ASP A 50 -6.16 -3.25 2.24
CA ASP A 50 -6.87 -4.21 3.08
C ASP A 50 -6.56 -5.66 2.67
N SER A 51 -6.56 -5.92 1.35
CA SER A 51 -6.24 -7.24 0.79
C SER A 51 -4.82 -7.75 1.11
N LYS A 52 -3.90 -6.86 1.50
CA LYS A 52 -2.51 -7.20 1.84
C LYS A 52 -2.29 -7.34 3.34
N LYS A 53 -3.18 -6.79 4.19
CA LYS A 53 -2.97 -6.70 5.65
C LYS A 53 -2.74 -8.05 6.29
N ASP A 54 -3.60 -9.02 6.04
CA ASP A 54 -3.56 -10.31 6.72
C ASP A 54 -2.28 -11.08 6.40
N VAL A 55 -1.84 -11.06 5.14
CA VAL A 55 -0.61 -11.73 4.71
C VAL A 55 0.63 -11.04 5.29
N VAL A 56 0.64 -9.69 5.34
CA VAL A 56 1.74 -8.94 5.97
C VAL A 56 1.79 -9.20 7.48
N LEU A 57 0.65 -9.14 8.17
CA LEU A 57 0.55 -9.39 9.60
C LEU A 57 1.02 -10.81 9.94
N GLN A 58 0.54 -11.81 9.21
CA GLN A 58 0.94 -13.20 9.39
C GLN A 58 2.44 -13.40 9.12
N SER A 59 2.98 -12.74 8.08
CA SER A 59 4.41 -12.80 7.78
C SER A 59 5.25 -12.19 8.89
N ILE A 60 4.84 -11.08 9.49
CA ILE A 60 5.55 -10.47 10.65
C ILE A 60 5.50 -11.42 11.85
N ARG A 61 4.34 -12.02 12.12
CA ARG A 61 4.15 -12.97 13.23
C ARG A 61 5.04 -14.21 13.10
N GLU A 62 5.10 -14.81 11.91
CA GLU A 62 5.86 -16.05 11.68
C GLU A 62 7.37 -15.83 11.57
N LEU A 63 7.79 -14.74 10.92
CA LEU A 63 9.18 -14.51 10.57
C LEU A 63 9.95 -13.72 11.65
N GLY A 64 9.22 -13.05 12.54
CA GLY A 64 9.79 -12.29 13.64
C GLY A 64 10.49 -10.98 13.24
N PRO A 65 10.97 -10.22 14.24
CA PRO A 65 11.46 -8.85 14.07
C PRO A 65 12.79 -8.73 13.32
N ASP A 66 13.60 -9.78 13.28
CA ASP A 66 14.91 -9.78 12.60
C ASP A 66 14.83 -10.06 11.10
N THR A 67 13.62 -10.33 10.61
CA THR A 67 13.40 -10.64 9.20
C THR A 67 13.58 -9.44 8.29
N ARG A 68 14.18 -9.69 7.13
CA ARG A 68 14.33 -8.67 6.08
C ARG A 68 12.97 -8.31 5.49
N LYS A 69 12.70 -7.02 5.35
CA LYS A 69 11.46 -6.48 4.74
C LYS A 69 11.16 -7.08 3.35
N SER A 70 12.20 -7.35 2.57
CA SER A 70 12.07 -7.98 1.24
C SER A 70 11.43 -9.38 1.29
N VAL A 71 11.63 -10.14 2.37
CA VAL A 71 11.01 -11.48 2.55
C VAL A 71 9.53 -11.33 2.86
N ILE A 72 9.15 -10.36 3.70
CA ILE A 72 7.75 -10.03 3.99
C ILE A 72 7.04 -9.59 2.69
N MET A 73 7.68 -8.71 1.92
CA MET A 73 7.17 -8.25 0.61
C MET A 73 6.95 -9.41 -0.36
N GLN A 74 7.93 -10.33 -0.46
CA GLN A 74 7.83 -11.50 -1.32
C GLN A 74 6.63 -12.37 -0.94
N ARG A 75 6.41 -12.64 0.36
CA ARG A 75 5.26 -13.43 0.83
C ARG A 75 3.92 -12.74 0.60
N ALA A 76 3.87 -11.42 0.78
CA ALA A 76 2.68 -10.61 0.56
C ALA A 76 2.39 -10.30 -0.92
N GLY A 77 3.27 -10.72 -1.84
CA GLY A 77 3.18 -10.33 -3.24
C GLY A 77 3.17 -8.81 -3.41
N ILE A 78 4.03 -8.12 -2.66
CA ILE A 78 4.27 -6.68 -2.73
C ILE A 78 5.61 -6.46 -3.41
N LYS A 79 5.67 -5.55 -4.38
CA LYS A 79 6.90 -5.20 -5.11
C LYS A 79 7.51 -3.90 -4.63
N GLN A 80 6.67 -2.95 -4.25
CA GLN A 80 7.08 -1.59 -3.88
C GLN A 80 7.16 -1.43 -2.37
N MET A 81 8.28 -0.89 -1.89
CA MET A 81 8.50 -0.69 -0.45
C MET A 81 7.48 0.28 0.16
N GLY A 82 7.01 1.27 -0.61
CA GLY A 82 5.96 2.20 -0.18
C GLY A 82 4.67 1.48 0.20
N VAL A 83 4.25 0.49 -0.58
CA VAL A 83 3.06 -0.32 -0.30
C VAL A 83 3.21 -1.08 1.01
N LEU A 84 4.38 -1.69 1.27
CA LEU A 84 4.63 -2.34 2.56
C LEU A 84 4.53 -1.33 3.71
N ALA A 85 5.12 -0.13 3.54
CA ALA A 85 5.09 0.90 4.56
C ALA A 85 3.65 1.33 4.89
N ASP A 86 2.80 1.53 3.88
CA ASP A 86 1.40 1.92 4.06
C ASP A 86 0.58 0.82 4.76
N VAL A 87 0.74 -0.44 4.34
CA VAL A 87 0.07 -1.58 5.00
C VAL A 87 0.50 -1.68 6.47
N VAL A 88 1.80 -1.57 6.75
CA VAL A 88 2.31 -1.62 8.13
C VAL A 88 1.82 -0.43 8.95
N ASN A 89 1.73 0.76 8.36
CA ASN A 89 1.18 1.94 9.04
C ASN A 89 -0.29 1.73 9.42
N ILE A 90 -1.09 1.07 8.56
CA ILE A 90 -2.46 0.68 8.91
C ILE A 90 -2.45 -0.30 10.09
N LEU A 91 -1.63 -1.35 10.05
CA LEU A 91 -1.54 -2.33 11.14
C LEU A 91 -1.08 -1.71 12.47
N ILE A 92 -0.22 -0.68 12.42
CA ILE A 92 0.18 0.10 13.60
C ILE A 92 -0.99 0.92 14.13
N LYS A 93 -1.76 1.61 13.25
CA LYS A 93 -2.96 2.36 13.65
C LYS A 93 -4.04 1.45 14.23
N GLU A 94 -4.16 0.22 13.74
CA GLU A 94 -5.04 -0.81 14.27
C GLU A 94 -4.52 -1.44 15.58
N GLY A 95 -3.33 -1.07 16.05
CA GLY A 95 -2.75 -1.59 17.30
C GLY A 95 -2.26 -3.04 17.22
N LYS A 96 -2.08 -3.60 16.01
CA LYS A 96 -1.67 -5.00 15.79
C LYS A 96 -0.15 -5.17 15.65
N VAL A 97 0.53 -4.10 15.23
CA VAL A 97 1.98 -4.09 14.99
C VAL A 97 2.58 -2.87 15.65
N LYS A 98 3.77 -3.02 16.23
CA LYS A 98 4.64 -1.93 16.67
C LYS A 98 5.89 -1.90 15.80
N LYS A 99 6.32 -0.69 15.44
CA LYS A 99 7.62 -0.46 14.79
C LYS A 99 8.61 0.09 15.81
N ASP A 100 9.74 -0.57 15.97
CA ASP A 100 10.83 -0.11 16.84
C ASP A 100 12.18 -0.38 16.16
N ASN A 101 13.06 0.63 16.13
CA ASN A 101 14.37 0.59 15.45
C ASN A 101 14.34 -0.04 14.04
N GLY A 102 13.27 0.25 13.27
CA GLY A 102 13.10 -0.25 11.91
C GLY A 102 12.65 -1.72 11.78
N LYS A 103 12.41 -2.40 12.90
CA LYS A 103 11.87 -3.76 13.02
C LYS A 103 10.37 -3.74 13.34
N PHE A 104 9.68 -4.85 13.09
CA PHE A 104 8.24 -5.00 13.32
C PHE A 104 7.99 -6.04 14.40
N TYR A 105 7.12 -5.71 15.35
CA TYR A 105 6.74 -6.56 16.48
C TYR A 105 5.22 -6.71 16.49
N ILE A 106 4.71 -7.92 16.74
CA ILE A 106 3.28 -8.12 17.00
C ILE A 106 2.93 -7.52 18.36
N VAL A 107 1.77 -6.87 18.41
CA VAL A 107 1.15 -6.42 19.65
C VAL A 107 0.01 -7.39 19.93
N ASP A 108 0.11 -8.11 21.05
CA ASP A 108 -0.92 -9.03 21.54
C ASP A 108 -1.96 -8.29 22.40
#